data_AF-A0A748PD69-F1
#
_entry.id   AF-A0A748PD69-F1
#
_cell.length_a   1.000
_cell.length_b   1.000
_cell.length_c   1.000
_cell.angle_alpha   90.00
_cell.angle_beta   90.00
_cell.angle_gamma   90.00
#
_symmetry.space_group_name_H-M   'P 1'
#
loop_
_entity.id
_entity.type
_entity.pdbx_description
1 polymer ?
#
loop_
_entity_poly.entity_id
_entity_poly.type
_entity_poly.pdbx_seq_one_letter_code
_entity_poly.pdbx_strand_id
1 'polypeptide(L)' 'MSNFRVIATCFDGAGAPIPVTWYGEAETPDIAVQCMRDEAHGNGWSMGAVTAVQQREKQQELAA' A
#
# COMPACT_ATOMS: atom_id res chain seq x y z
N MET A 1 -11.49 9.45 6.14
CA MET A 1 -10.39 8.61 5.64
C MET A 1 -10.65 7.17 6.05
N SER A 2 -10.39 6.24 5.14
CA SER A 2 -10.53 4.80 5.37
C SER A 2 -9.15 4.16 5.43
N ASN A 3 -9.03 3.04 6.14
CA ASN A 3 -7.80 2.26 6.12
C ASN A 3 -7.77 1.40 4.85
N PHE A 4 -6.62 1.32 4.19
CA PHE A 4 -6.42 0.53 2.99
C PHE A 4 -5.28 -0.47 3.19
N ARG A 5 -5.41 -1.61 2.54
CA ARG A 5 -4.35 -2.57 2.28
C ARG A 5 -4.10 -2.63 0.78
N VAL A 6 -2.86 -2.35 0.35
CA VAL A 6 -2.42 -2.47 -1.05
C VAL A 6 -1.41 -3.61 -1.15
N ILE A 7 -1.63 -4.54 -2.07
CA ILE A 7 -0.72 -5.65 -2.35
C ILE A 7 -0.16 -5.41 -3.75
N ALA A 8 1.15 -5.29 -3.86
CA ALA A 8 1.83 -5.08 -5.13
C ALA A 8 3.18 -5.78 -5.17
N THR A 9 3.71 -5.95 -6.38
CA THR A 9 5.12 -6.26 -6.59
C THR A 9 5.88 -4.96 -6.77
N CYS A 10 6.87 -4.68 -5.93
CA CYS A 10 7.84 -3.60 -6.12
C CYS A 10 9.17 -4.18 -6.63
N PHE A 11 10.11 -3.32 -7.02
CA PHE A 11 11.46 -3.71 -7.36
C PHE A 11 12.46 -2.87 -6.55
N ASP A 12 13.49 -3.51 -6.00
CA ASP A 12 14.57 -2.78 -5.34
C ASP A 12 15.43 -1.98 -6.34
N GLY A 13 16.42 -1.25 -5.82
CA GLY A 13 17.36 -0.48 -6.64
C GLY A 13 18.22 -1.33 -7.59
N ALA A 14 18.27 -2.65 -7.41
CA ALA A 14 18.93 -3.60 -8.32
C ALA A 14 17.96 -4.23 -9.33
N GLY A 15 16.66 -3.94 -9.24
CA GLY A 15 15.62 -4.49 -10.11
C GLY A 15 15.08 -5.85 -9.67
N ALA A 16 15.40 -6.33 -8.46
CA ALA A 16 14.88 -7.60 -7.96
C ALA A 16 13.42 -7.41 -7.47
N PRO A 17 12.48 -8.32 -7.84
CA PRO A 17 11.09 -8.19 -7.43
C PRO A 17 10.89 -8.47 -5.94
N ILE A 18 10.11 -7.62 -5.27
CA ILE A 18 9.76 -7.71 -3.85
C ILE A 18 8.23 -7.72 -3.73
N PRO A 19 7.61 -8.75 -3.13
CA PRO A 19 6.20 -8.69 -2.78
C PRO A 19 6.01 -7.73 -1.59
N VAL A 20 5.20 -6.68 -1.77
CA VAL A 20 4.95 -5.67 -0.75
C VAL A 20 3.47 -5.66 -0.39
N THR A 21 3.19 -5.68 0.91
CA THR A 21 1.87 -5.36 1.47
C THR A 21 1.97 -4.04 2.22
N TRP A 22 1.33 -3.01 1.69
CA TRP A 22 1.26 -1.68 2.28
C TRP A 22 -0.04 -1.49 3.05
N TYR A 23 0.03 -0.76 4.15
CA TYR A 23 -1.13 -0.37 4.96
C TYR A 23 -1.08 1.14 5.22
N GLY A 24 -2.20 1.83 5.05
CA GLY A 24 -2.28 3.24 5.38
C GLY A 24 -3.69 3.80 5.23
N GLU A 25 -3.87 5.03 5.70
CA GLU A 25 -5.14 5.74 5.57
C GLU A 25 -5.13 6.58 4.30
N ALA A 26 -6.24 6.55 3.55
CA ALA A 26 -6.42 7.37 2.36
C ALA A 26 -7.90 7.76 2.19
N GLU A 27 -8.15 8.74 1.33
CA GLU A 27 -9.52 9.14 0.96
C GLU A 27 -10.13 8.18 -0.07
N THR A 28 -9.33 7.69 -1.02
CA THR A 28 -9.75 6.77 -2.09
C THR A 28 -8.73 5.65 -2.30
N PRO A 29 -9.12 4.54 -2.95
CA PRO A 29 -8.20 3.47 -3.34
C PRO A 29 -7.02 3.97 -4.20
N ASP A 30 -7.28 4.90 -5.13
CA ASP A 30 -6.25 5.47 -5.99
C ASP A 30 -5.22 6.29 -5.20
N ILE A 31 -5.69 7.07 -4.20
CA ILE A 31 -4.81 7.81 -3.30
C ILE A 31 -3.98 6.84 -2.46
N ALA A 32 -4.55 5.72 -1.97
CA ALA A 32 -3.79 4.70 -1.25
C ALA A 32 -2.65 4.10 -2.10
N VAL A 33 -2.91 3.85 -3.39
CA VAL A 33 -1.87 3.38 -4.33
C VAL A 33 -0.80 4.45 -4.57
N GLN A 34 -1.18 5.73 -4.66
CA GLN A 34 -0.21 6.83 -4.77
C GLN A 34 0.67 6.94 -3.54
N CYS A 35 0.08 6.90 -2.33
CA CYS A 35 0.85 6.92 -1.08
C CYS A 35 1.85 5.77 -1.01
N MET A 36 1.44 4.55 -1.36
CA MET A 36 2.33 3.40 -1.44
C MET A 36 3.48 3.64 -2.44
N ARG A 37 3.19 4.21 -3.61
CA ARG A 37 4.20 4.52 -4.63
C ARG A 37 5.22 5.52 -4.13
N ASP A 38 4.77 6.59 -3.47
CA ASP A 38 5.65 7.63 -2.93
C ASP A 38 6.57 7.08 -1.85
N GLU A 39 6.04 6.21 -0.98
CA GLU A 39 6.83 5.53 0.05
C GLU A 39 7.85 4.54 -0.55
N ALA A 40 7.44 3.76 -1.56
CA ALA A 40 8.34 2.89 -2.29
C ALA A 40 9.48 3.69 -2.94
N HIS A 41 9.17 4.84 -3.56
CA HIS A 41 10.18 5.73 -4.13
C HIS A 41 11.14 6.30 -3.07
N GLY A 42 10.61 6.71 -1.91
CA GLY A 42 11.42 7.15 -0.78
C GLY A 42 12.39 6.09 -0.24
N ASN A 43 12.03 4.81 -0.39
CA ASN A 43 12.89 3.66 -0.05
C ASN A 43 13.86 3.24 -1.17
N GLY A 44 13.92 3.99 -2.27
CA GLY A 44 14.75 3.65 -3.44
C GLY A 44 14.21 2.46 -4.23
N TRP A 45 12.92 2.16 -4.09
CA TRP A 45 12.23 1.11 -4.84
C TRP A 45 11.38 1.71 -5.96
N SER A 46 10.98 0.86 -6.90
CA SER A 46 9.98 1.21 -7.91
C SER A 46 8.75 0.32 -7.78
N MET A 47 7.58 0.88 -7.99
CA MET A 47 6.31 0.16 -7.89
C MET A 47 6.00 -0.55 -9.22
N GLY A 48 5.78 -1.85 -9.18
CA GLY A 48 5.32 -2.67 -10.29
C GLY A 48 3.80 -2.87 -10.28
N ALA A 49 3.36 -4.10 -10.56
CA ALA A 49 1.95 -4.46 -10.67
C ALA A 49 1.25 -4.44 -9.29
N VAL A 50 0.09 -3.78 -9.22
CA VAL A 50 -0.84 -3.87 -8.08
C VAL A 50 -1.72 -5.10 -8.28
N THR A 51 -1.65 -6.04 -7.34
CA THR A 51 -2.44 -7.27 -7.36
C THR A 51 -3.80 -7.06 -6.70
N ALA A 52 -3.86 -6.25 -5.64
CA ALA A 52 -5.11 -5.96 -4.94
C ALA A 52 -5.06 -4.63 -4.18
N VAL A 53 -6.20 -3.95 -4.11
CA VAL A 53 -6.45 -2.82 -3.20
C VAL A 53 -7.71 -3.13 -2.42
N GLN A 54 -7.63 -3.05 -1.10
CA GLN A 54 -8.73 -3.41 -0.21
C GLN A 54 -8.96 -2.31 0.80
N GLN A 55 -10.19 -1.78 0.84
CA GLN A 55 -10.63 -0.93 1.92
C GLN A 55 -10.91 -1.80 3.14
N ARG A 56 -10.25 -1.49 4.25
CA ARG A 56 -10.50 -2.10 5.55
C ARG A 56 -11.38 -1.17 6.35
N GLU A 57 -12.50 -1.69 6.84
CA GLU A 57 -13.23 -1.01 7.90
C GLU A 57 -12.33 -0.96 9.13
N LYS A 58 -12.25 0.20 9.80
CA LYS A 58 -11.72 0.23 11.16
C LYS A 58 -12.59 -0.72 11.95
N GLN A 59 -12.04 -1.83 12.42
CA GLN A 59 -12.73 -2.59 13.45
C GLN A 59 -12.93 -1.59 14.59
N GLN A 60 -14.19 -1.28 14.90
CA GLN A 60 -14.49 -0.62 16.16
C GLN A 60 -13.84 -1.49 17.23
N GLU A 61 -12.84 -0.93 17.92
CA GLU A 61 -12.39 -1.49 19.19
C GLU A 61 -13.67 -1.64 20.02
N LEU A 62 -14.12 -2.89 20.17
CA LEU A 62 -15.22 -3.20 21.06
C LEU A 62 -14.65 -2.92 22.46
N ALA A 63 -14.93 -1.72 22.97
CA ALA A 63 -14.59 -1.36 24.33
C ALA A 63 -15.29 -2.37 25.25
N ALA A 64 -14.50 -3.27 25.82
CA ALA A 64 -14.91 -4.20 26.87
C ALA A 64 -14.91 -3.51 28.23
#